data_AF-A0A7X6XH98-F1
#
_entry.id   AF-A0A7X6XH98-F1
#
_cell.length_a   1.000
_cell.length_b   1.000
_cell.length_c   1.000
_cell.angle_alpha   90.00
_cell.angle_beta   90.00
_cell.angle_gamma   90.00
#
_symmetry.space_group_name_H-M   'P 1'
#
loop_
_entity.id
_entity.type
_entity.pdbx_description
1 polymer ?
#
loop_
_entity_poly.entity_id
_entity_poly.type
_entity_poly.pdbx_seq_one_letter_code
_entity_poly.pdbx_strand_id
1 'polypeptide(L)' 'MGYAVLLFAVLAGFYAMMYYFNSITPIPEGAEVASASCHGCSVSTCEIHPTKRIKEVL' A
#
# COMPACT_ATOMS: atom_id res chain seq x y z
N MET A 1 -19.69 -24.08 7.06
CA MET A 1 -18.46 -24.10 6.24
C MET A 1 -18.64 -23.43 4.87
N GLY A 2 -19.71 -23.71 4.10
CA GLY A 2 -19.91 -23.10 2.78
C GLY A 2 -19.99 -21.55 2.73
N TYR A 3 -20.58 -20.92 3.75
CA TYR A 3 -20.67 -19.45 3.83
C TYR A 3 -19.29 -18.76 3.88
N ALA A 4 -18.35 -19.34 4.63
CA ALA A 4 -16.99 -18.80 4.72
C ALA A 4 -16.29 -18.84 3.34
N VAL A 5 -16.46 -19.93 2.59
CA VAL A 5 -15.89 -20.06 1.24
C VAL A 5 -16.48 -19.02 0.29
N LEU A 6 -17.80 -18.80 0.34
CA LEU A 6 -18.46 -17.78 -0.47
C LEU A 6 -17.97 -16.37 -0.11
N LEU A 7 -17.84 -16.07 1.18
CA LEU A 7 -17.28 -14.79 1.63
C LEU A 7 -15.85 -14.58 1.11
N PHE A 8 -14.97 -15.55 1.28
CA PHE A 8 -13.58 -15.43 0.80
C PHE A 8 -13.50 -15.30 -0.72
N ALA A 9 -14.34 -16.01 -1.47
CA ALA A 9 -14.41 -15.87 -2.92
C ALA A 9 -14.82 -14.45 -3.34
N VAL A 10 -15.82 -13.86 -2.67
CA VAL A 10 -16.24 -12.48 -2.93
C VAL A 10 -15.14 -11.48 -2.56
N LEU A 11 -14.50 -11.63 -1.40
CA LEU A 11 -13.40 -10.75 -0.99
C LEU A 11 -12.20 -10.84 -1.96
N ALA A 12 -11.82 -12.04 -2.36
CA ALA A 12 -10.72 -12.25 -3.31
C ALA A 12 -11.03 -11.63 -4.68
N GLY A 13 -12.25 -11.83 -5.19
CA GLY A 13 -12.69 -11.21 -6.44
C GLY A 13 -12.72 -9.68 -6.37
N PHE A 14 -13.25 -9.13 -5.28
CA PHE A 14 -13.28 -7.69 -5.05
C PHE A 14 -11.87 -7.10 -4.97
N TYR A 15 -10.96 -7.75 -4.24
CA TYR A 15 -9.56 -7.34 -4.15
C TYR A 15 -8.86 -7.37 -5.51
N ALA A 16 -9.01 -8.45 -6.28
CA ALA A 16 -8.41 -8.56 -7.60
C ALA A 16 -8.92 -7.48 -8.56
N MET A 17 -10.23 -7.19 -8.52
CA MET A 17 -10.84 -6.11 -9.31
C MET A 17 -10.26 -4.74 -8.94
N MET A 18 -10.17 -4.43 -7.65
CA MET A 18 -9.58 -3.18 -7.18
C MET A 18 -8.10 -3.06 -7.53
N TYR A 19 -7.34 -4.15 -7.41
CA TYR A 19 -5.93 -4.20 -7.81
C TYR A 19 -5.75 -3.92 -9.30
N TYR A 20 -6.58 -4.55 -10.14
CA TYR A 20 -6.56 -4.31 -11.58
C TYR A 20 -6.86 -2.85 -11.92
N PHE A 21 -7.92 -2.27 -11.36
CA PHE A 21 -8.25 -0.87 -11.60
C PHE A 21 -7.17 0.08 -11.07
N ASN A 22 -6.60 -0.20 -9.90
CA ASN A 22 -5.47 0.57 -9.37
C ASN A 22 -4.26 0.51 -10.30
N SER A 23 -3.99 -0.65 -10.92
CA SER A 23 -2.83 -0.82 -11.82
C SER A 23 -2.94 -0.06 -13.14
N ILE A 24 -4.15 0.18 -13.64
CA ILE A 24 -4.38 0.93 -14.88
C ILE A 24 -4.69 2.40 -14.64
N THR A 25 -5.03 2.79 -13.41
CA THR A 25 -5.36 4.18 -13.09
C THR A 25 -4.08 5.01 -13.17
N PRO A 26 -4.01 6.00 -14.09
CA PRO A 26 -2.83 6.83 -14.21
C PRO A 26 -2.63 7.64 -12.93
N ILE A 27 -1.37 7.79 -12.55
CA ILE A 27 -0.99 8.62 -11.42
C ILE A 27 -1.31 10.08 -11.77
N PRO A 28 -2.08 10.81 -10.95
CA PRO A 28 -2.45 12.18 -11.27
C PRO A 28 -1.23 13.10 -11.27
N GLU A 29 -1.28 14.16 -12.07
CA GLU A 29 -0.19 15.14 -12.16
C GLU A 29 0.08 15.76 -10.79
N GLY A 30 1.35 15.81 -10.40
CA GLY A 30 1.76 16.33 -9.08
C GLY A 30 1.52 15.39 -7.90
N ALA A 31 1.03 14.16 -8.12
CA ALA A 31 1.00 13.18 -7.05
C ALA A 31 2.43 12.74 -6.69
N GLU A 32 2.73 12.90 -5.41
CA GLU A 32 3.93 12.37 -4.78
C GLU A 32 3.85 10.85 -4.83
N VAL A 33 4.55 10.23 -5.77
CA VAL A 33 4.77 8.79 -5.71
C VAL A 33 5.65 8.52 -4.49
N ALA A 34 5.16 7.73 -3.55
CA ALA A 34 5.90 7.25 -2.39
C ALA A 34 7.03 6.30 -2.87
N SER A 35 8.00 6.85 -3.56
CA SER A 35 9.27 6.22 -3.86
C SER A 35 10.08 6.25 -2.58
N ALA A 36 10.68 5.12 -2.21
CA ALA A 36 11.58 5.04 -1.06
C ALA A 36 12.90 5.83 -1.23
N SER A 37 12.97 6.76 -2.20
CA SER A 37 14.02 7.76 -2.33
C SER A 37 13.57 9.11 -1.74
N CYS A 38 13.02 9.09 -0.53
CA CYS A 38 12.83 10.32 0.22
C CYS A 38 14.19 10.82 0.71
N HIS A 39 14.56 12.08 0.44
CA HIS A 39 15.71 12.76 1.07
C HIS A 39 15.50 13.05 2.58
N GLY A 40 14.68 12.24 3.27
CA GLY A 40 14.08 12.53 4.56
C GLY A 40 12.69 13.15 4.37
N CYS A 41 11.67 12.53 5.00
CA CYS A 41 10.34 13.11 5.11
C CYS A 41 10.46 14.38 5.98
N SER A 42 9.94 15.55 5.57
CA SER A 42 9.91 16.73 6.46
C SER A 42 8.93 16.56 7.63
N VAL A 43 8.09 15.53 7.54
CA VAL A 43 7.11 15.14 8.55
C VAL A 43 7.74 14.09 9.47
N SER A 44 7.89 14.45 10.74
CA SER A 44 8.47 13.57 11.78
C SER A 44 7.62 12.33 12.10
N THR A 45 6.34 12.34 11.69
CA THR A 45 5.41 11.22 11.87
C THR A 45 5.44 10.19 10.75
N CYS A 46 6.16 10.46 9.65
CA CYS A 46 6.29 9.57 8.50
C CYS A 46 6.86 8.21 8.93
N GLU A 47 6.09 7.13 8.72
CA GLU A 47 6.43 5.77 9.16
C GLU A 47 7.62 5.19 8.40
N ILE A 48 7.84 5.69 7.18
CA ILE A 48 8.94 5.31 6.27
C ILE A 48 10.16 6.24 6.44
N HIS A 49 10.15 7.15 7.41
CA HIS A 49 11.24 8.10 7.63
C HIS A 49 12.57 7.35 7.87
N PRO A 50 13.69 7.72 7.20
CA PRO A 50 14.93 6.94 7.23
C PRO A 50 15.54 6.78 8.64
N THR A 51 15.25 7.70 9.57
CA THR A 51 15.67 7.57 10.98
C THR A 51 14.82 6.59 11.81
N LYS A 52 13.65 6.16 11.31
CA LYS A 52 12.85 5.08 11.94
C LYS A 52 13.31 3.69 11.53
N ARG A 53 14.21 3.55 10.52
CA ARG A 53 14.89 2.28 10.19
C ARG A 53 16.01 1.93 11.18
N ILE A 54 15.75 2.06 12.49
CA ILE A 54 16.64 1.55 13.53
C ILE A 54 15.82 0.55 14.37
N LYS A 55 16.09 -0.73 14.09
CA LYS A 55 15.75 -1.96 14.82
C LYS A 55 14.36 -2.56 14.61
N GLU A 56 14.30 -3.48 13.65
CA GLU A 56 13.90 -4.86 13.98
C GLU A 56 14.98 -5.81 13.43
N VAL A 57 16.07 -5.91 14.20
CA VAL A 57 16.81 -7.19 14.30
C VAL A 57 16.36 -7.75 15.64
N LEU A 58 15.35 -8.62 15.59
CA LEU A 58 15.22 -9.79 16.45
C LEU A 58 14.50 -10.88 15.67
#